data_AF-A0A1A9ZAE4-F1
#
_entry.id   AF-A0A1A9ZAE4-F1
#
_cell.length_a   1.000
_cell.length_b   1.000
_cell.length_c   1.000
_cell.angle_alpha   90.00
_cell.angle_beta   90.00
_cell.angle_gamma   90.00
#
_symmetry.space_group_name_H-M   'P 1'
#
loop_
_entity.id
_entity.type
_entity.pdbx_description
1 polymer ?
#
loop_
_entity_poly.entity_id
_entity_poly.type
_entity_poly.pdbx_seq_one_letter_code
_entity_poly.pdbx_strand_id
1 'polypeptide(L)'
;MAKHFVKIDCEQGGQRRIQFGVIFSENIILTSNEYKVGEAVTCFIKYKNLQGATRPVRYKNINTLVEVWRMDSYIAEKDFLPRTSVSLKILLLRKKIKLDAKFAAPMPLPERPYNQHSKCVVIGGDKPDTKTKIVDMKTVVMDRKECESTYTNLAENVMCIEIPDEFCNLEHCDEYFEGSALVCDGVLTALVGANQPCFPLKPRTCVSIYEAVKWIKSFEKLISSDREHKKALVSVIITAAKKKIYDIGIILSKNKILTAYAPNLHDTRIFERSGFSDYYEVKGYIEYDAGKTIDWDKARSHTNSTVFTPRELQLSVIMLKEDIPLSPRMAYSMRLPENAPRKDAKCIIATLYPRWMKFSLTLMDYDECVKNLPELHKDYMCIRQILPCIDDCVQSGNPVICDGELTAIVAKMINCNKNYPRPVTPIHRYRSWILATMRDLELSGSEQSTFAWLLLLINSIINVNIFLENN
;
A
#
# COMPACT_ATOMS: atom_id res chain seq x y z
N MET A 1 30.10 -8.72 -0.36
CA MET A 1 28.88 -8.47 0.43
C MET A 1 28.03 -7.29 -0.05
N ALA A 2 28.62 -6.28 -0.70
CA ALA A 2 27.95 -5.08 -1.22
C ALA A 2 26.57 -5.25 -1.91
N LYS A 3 26.35 -6.34 -2.64
CA LYS A 3 25.08 -6.62 -3.35
C LYS A 3 23.84 -6.71 -2.45
N HIS A 4 24.02 -6.85 -1.14
CA HIS A 4 22.92 -6.97 -0.18
C HIS A 4 22.47 -5.62 0.39
N PHE A 5 23.17 -4.53 0.08
CA PHE A 5 23.03 -3.26 0.79
C PHE A 5 22.37 -2.17 -0.04
N VAL A 6 21.69 -1.27 0.68
CA VAL A 6 21.06 -0.08 0.11
C VAL A 6 21.45 1.17 0.90
N LYS A 7 21.51 2.30 0.21
CA LYS A 7 21.57 3.63 0.82
C LYS A 7 20.15 4.17 0.94
N ILE A 8 19.80 4.70 2.10
CA ILE A 8 18.45 5.17 2.41
C ILE A 8 18.54 6.66 2.74
N ASP A 9 17.66 7.46 2.15
CA ASP A 9 17.57 8.91 2.35
C ASP A 9 16.16 9.28 2.76
N CYS A 10 16.00 9.57 4.04
CA CYS A 10 14.72 9.85 4.66
C CYS A 10 14.64 11.31 5.12
N GLU A 11 13.42 11.83 5.17
CA GLU A 11 13.12 13.18 5.64
C GLU A 11 11.81 13.16 6.43
N GLN A 12 11.85 13.63 7.67
CA GLN A 12 10.71 13.76 8.58
C GLN A 12 10.86 15.08 9.35
N GLY A 13 9.81 15.92 9.39
CA GLY A 13 9.84 17.20 10.11
C GLY A 13 10.93 18.18 9.64
N GLY A 14 11.35 18.11 8.36
CA GLY A 14 12.45 18.91 7.80
C GLY A 14 13.84 18.40 8.15
N GLN A 15 13.97 17.35 8.97
CA GLN A 15 15.23 16.69 9.26
C GLN A 15 15.49 15.57 8.26
N ARG A 16 16.57 15.73 7.50
CA ARG A 16 17.02 14.75 6.52
C ARG A 16 18.18 13.93 7.07
N ARG A 17 18.13 12.60 6.91
CA ARG A 17 19.24 11.70 7.27
C ARG A 17 19.51 10.71 6.15
N ILE A 18 20.79 10.43 5.96
CA ILE A 18 21.26 9.35 5.10
C ILE A 18 21.73 8.21 6.01
N GLN A 19 21.20 7.02 5.76
CA GLN A 19 21.47 5.81 6.53
C GLN A 19 21.57 4.60 5.59
N PHE A 20 21.71 3.41 6.16
CA PHE A 20 21.85 2.17 5.41
C PHE A 20 20.75 1.15 5.72
N GLY A 21 20.72 0.09 4.93
CA GLY A 21 19.89 -1.06 5.19
C GLY A 21 20.26 -2.22 4.28
N VAL A 22 19.55 -3.33 4.46
CA VAL A 22 19.78 -4.57 3.74
C VAL A 22 18.54 -5.00 2.97
N ILE A 23 18.76 -5.56 1.78
CA ILE A 23 17.72 -6.17 0.95
C ILE A 23 17.28 -7.46 1.62
N PHE A 24 16.02 -7.55 2.01
CA PHE A 24 15.44 -8.81 2.49
C PHE A 24 14.67 -9.52 1.38
N SER A 25 13.94 -8.77 0.55
CA SER A 25 13.29 -9.31 -0.64
C SER A 25 13.22 -8.25 -1.74
N GLU A 26 12.66 -8.58 -2.91
CA GLU A 26 12.39 -7.60 -3.97
C GLU A 26 11.44 -6.46 -3.53
N ASN A 27 10.69 -6.64 -2.44
CA ASN A 27 9.69 -5.70 -1.95
C ASN A 27 10.08 -5.02 -0.63
N ILE A 28 11.06 -5.55 0.10
CA ILE A 28 11.30 -5.23 1.50
C ILE A 28 12.79 -4.95 1.74
N ILE A 29 13.05 -3.84 2.43
CA ILE A 29 14.35 -3.51 3.03
C ILE A 29 14.23 -3.61 4.56
N LEU A 30 15.24 -4.16 5.21
CA LEU A 30 15.43 -4.06 6.66
C LEU A 30 16.41 -2.94 6.96
N THR A 31 16.12 -2.14 7.98
CA THR A 31 16.99 -1.07 8.45
C THR A 31 16.79 -0.88 9.95
N SER A 32 17.67 -0.11 10.56
CA SER A 32 17.47 0.41 11.90
C SER A 32 17.46 1.92 11.81
N ASN A 33 16.40 2.57 12.32
CA ASN A 33 16.35 4.02 12.40
C ASN A 33 15.39 4.61 13.44
N GLU A 34 15.51 5.91 13.70
CA GLU A 34 14.69 6.66 14.67
C GLU A 34 13.38 7.26 14.12
N TYR A 35 13.10 7.18 12.81
CA TYR A 35 11.93 7.86 12.21
C TYR A 35 10.59 7.33 12.71
N LYS A 36 9.75 8.21 13.24
CA LYS A 36 8.47 7.75 13.81
C LYS A 36 7.55 7.13 12.78
N VAL A 37 7.05 5.93 13.07
CA VAL A 37 6.07 5.24 12.22
C VAL A 37 4.73 5.99 12.30
N GLY A 38 4.08 6.18 11.16
CA GLY A 38 2.80 6.87 11.08
C GLY A 38 2.91 8.39 10.90
N GLU A 39 4.04 9.02 11.20
CA GLU A 39 4.26 10.43 10.84
C GLU A 39 4.58 10.59 9.33
N ALA A 40 4.51 11.83 8.83
CA ALA A 40 4.85 12.14 7.45
C ALA A 40 6.36 11.97 7.24
N VAL A 41 6.76 10.86 6.65
CA VAL A 41 8.15 10.56 6.29
C VAL A 41 8.22 10.26 4.79
N THR A 42 9.16 10.90 4.12
CA THR A 42 9.50 10.53 2.74
C THR A 42 10.84 9.83 2.77
N CYS A 43 10.94 8.64 2.18
CA CYS A 43 12.19 7.89 2.11
C CYS A 43 12.44 7.38 0.69
N PHE A 44 13.69 7.46 0.25
CA PHE A 44 14.15 6.87 -1.00
C PHE A 44 15.31 5.91 -0.73
N ILE A 45 15.26 4.75 -1.36
CA ILE A 45 16.36 3.78 -1.33
C ILE A 45 17.12 3.80 -2.66
N LYS A 46 18.42 3.59 -2.59
CA LYS A 46 19.31 3.42 -3.75
C LYS A 46 20.07 2.11 -3.63
N TYR A 47 20.09 1.33 -4.71
CA TYR A 47 20.71 0.00 -4.76
C TYR A 47 21.56 -0.20 -6.03
N LYS A 48 22.40 -1.24 -6.08
CA LYS A 48 23.45 -1.52 -7.10
C LYS A 48 24.61 -0.52 -7.13
N ASN A 49 24.32 0.77 -7.34
CA ASN A 49 25.30 1.85 -7.32
C ASN A 49 24.87 2.89 -6.28
N LEU A 50 25.59 2.95 -5.16
CA LEU A 50 25.26 3.88 -4.08
C LEU A 50 25.79 5.31 -4.32
N GLN A 51 26.64 5.53 -5.32
CA GLN A 51 27.15 6.86 -5.66
C GLN A 51 26.10 7.71 -6.36
N GLY A 52 26.19 9.03 -6.17
CA GLY A 52 25.27 10.05 -6.64
C GLY A 52 24.09 10.30 -5.69
N ALA A 53 23.29 11.31 -6.04
CA ALA A 53 22.12 11.72 -5.26
C ALA A 53 21.07 10.62 -5.14
N THR A 54 20.39 10.61 -3.99
CA THR A 54 19.26 9.76 -3.59
C THR A 54 17.91 10.45 -3.78
N ARG A 55 17.89 11.76 -4.09
CA ARG A 55 16.69 12.54 -4.43
C ARG A 55 16.94 13.49 -5.61
N PRO A 56 17.12 12.98 -6.84
CA PRO A 56 17.28 13.83 -8.01
C PRO A 56 15.94 14.45 -8.44
N VAL A 57 15.99 15.63 -9.05
CA VAL A 57 14.83 16.40 -9.55
C VAL A 57 13.92 15.55 -10.46
N ARG A 58 14.46 14.54 -11.16
CA ARG A 58 13.71 13.57 -11.97
C ARG A 58 14.02 12.12 -11.60
N TYR A 59 13.56 11.68 -10.43
CA TYR A 59 13.83 10.33 -9.93
C TYR A 59 13.06 9.20 -10.63
N LYS A 60 11.93 9.50 -11.28
CA LYS A 60 11.05 8.48 -11.90
C LYS A 60 11.73 7.61 -12.97
N ASN A 61 12.85 8.09 -13.55
CA ASN A 61 13.59 7.43 -14.63
C ASN A 61 14.83 6.66 -14.15
N ILE A 62 15.12 6.66 -12.85
CA ILE A 62 16.32 6.02 -12.30
C ILE A 62 15.94 4.65 -11.75
N ASN A 63 16.30 3.59 -12.48
CA ASN A 63 15.93 2.21 -12.14
C ASN A 63 16.54 1.69 -10.83
N THR A 64 17.58 2.37 -10.33
CA THR A 64 18.27 2.05 -9.08
C THR A 64 17.75 2.83 -7.86
N LEU A 65 16.77 3.72 -8.06
CA LEU A 65 16.15 4.49 -6.99
C LEU A 65 14.69 4.08 -6.82
N VAL A 66 14.29 3.78 -5.58
CA VAL A 66 12.92 3.37 -5.28
C VAL A 66 12.42 4.13 -4.06
N GLU A 67 11.21 4.69 -4.17
CA GLU A 67 10.53 5.33 -3.06
C GLU A 67 9.95 4.27 -2.10
N VAL A 68 10.09 4.52 -0.81
CA VAL A 68 9.44 3.71 0.24
C VAL A 68 7.96 4.07 0.27
N TRP A 69 7.12 3.04 0.28
CA TRP A 69 5.68 3.23 0.41
C TRP A 69 5.25 3.29 1.86
N ARG A 70 5.66 2.31 2.66
CA ARG A 70 5.23 2.12 4.05
C ARG A 70 6.43 1.69 4.90
N MET A 71 6.39 2.06 6.17
CA MET A 71 7.38 1.72 7.18
C MET A 71 6.67 1.07 8.36
N ASP A 72 7.31 0.08 8.96
CA ASP A 72 6.83 -0.64 10.14
C ASP A 72 7.99 -0.98 11.09
N SER A 73 7.71 -1.20 12.37
CA SER A 73 8.68 -1.45 13.44
C SER A 73 8.42 -2.78 14.15
N TYR A 74 9.48 -3.48 14.53
CA TYR A 74 9.39 -4.77 15.24
C TYR A 74 8.76 -4.63 16.63
N ILE A 75 9.11 -3.57 17.35
CA ILE A 75 8.50 -3.20 18.63
C ILE A 75 7.74 -1.90 18.39
N ALA A 76 6.47 -1.86 18.81
CA ALA A 76 5.61 -0.72 18.56
C ALA A 76 6.07 0.46 19.41
N GLU A 77 6.07 1.69 18.88
CA GLU A 77 6.46 2.90 19.62
C GLU A 77 5.60 3.19 20.87
N LYS A 78 4.48 2.45 21.04
CA LYS A 78 3.63 2.49 22.25
C LYS A 78 4.19 1.68 23.41
N ASP A 79 5.10 0.77 23.14
CA ASP A 79 5.86 0.10 24.20
C ASP A 79 6.86 1.13 24.72
N PHE A 80 6.89 1.38 26.04
CA PHE A 80 7.90 2.24 26.65
C PHE A 80 9.28 1.63 26.43
N LEU A 81 9.89 1.98 25.30
CA LEU A 81 11.19 1.51 24.94
C LEU A 81 12.21 2.17 25.86
N PRO A 82 13.05 1.40 26.58
CA PRO A 82 14.15 1.99 27.31
C PRO A 82 15.05 2.75 26.33
N ARG A 83 15.74 3.81 26.79
CA ARG A 83 16.65 4.62 25.96
C ARG A 83 17.75 3.80 25.26
N THR A 84 17.97 2.57 25.69
CA THR A 84 18.94 1.59 25.20
C THR A 84 18.37 0.64 24.15
N SER A 85 17.10 0.78 23.77
CA SER A 85 16.51 -0.01 22.68
C SER A 85 17.04 0.45 21.32
N VAL A 86 17.18 -0.50 20.39
CA VAL A 86 17.50 -0.20 18.99
C VAL A 86 16.31 -0.60 18.13
N SER A 87 15.81 0.33 17.32
CA SER A 87 14.62 0.10 16.49
C SER A 87 14.96 -0.71 15.25
N LEU A 88 14.31 -1.87 15.08
CA LEU A 88 14.32 -2.63 13.83
C LEU A 88 13.09 -2.26 12.99
N LYS A 89 13.31 -1.93 11.72
CA LYS A 89 12.25 -1.51 10.80
C LYS A 89 12.24 -2.25 9.47
N ILE A 90 11.03 -2.42 8.95
CA ILE A 90 10.73 -2.90 7.61
C ILE A 90 10.29 -1.72 6.75
N LEU A 91 10.89 -1.58 5.57
CA LEU A 91 10.48 -0.63 4.54
C LEU A 91 9.85 -1.38 3.36
N LEU A 92 8.55 -1.17 3.14
CA LEU A 92 7.83 -1.69 1.98
C LEU A 92 8.02 -0.74 0.79
N LEU A 93 8.45 -1.26 -0.35
CA LEU A 93 8.82 -0.44 -1.51
C LEU A 93 7.66 -0.20 -2.49
N ARG A 94 7.56 1.03 -3.01
CA ARG A 94 6.57 1.39 -4.05
C ARG A 94 6.79 0.62 -5.36
N LYS A 95 8.04 0.29 -5.70
CA LYS A 95 8.41 -0.53 -6.86
C LYS A 95 9.27 -1.71 -6.42
N LYS A 96 9.21 -2.82 -7.18
CA LYS A 96 10.08 -3.97 -6.95
C LYS A 96 11.53 -3.62 -7.29
N ILE A 97 12.45 -4.05 -6.43
CA ILE A 97 13.88 -4.09 -6.75
C ILE A 97 14.10 -5.16 -7.83
N LYS A 98 14.91 -4.83 -8.84
CA LYS A 98 15.38 -5.83 -9.81
C LYS A 98 16.54 -6.61 -9.22
N LEU A 99 16.21 -7.73 -8.58
CA LEU A 99 17.20 -8.64 -8.01
C LEU A 99 18.14 -9.17 -9.09
N ASP A 100 19.41 -9.30 -8.71
CA ASP A 100 20.52 -9.70 -9.55
C ASP A 100 21.60 -10.27 -8.62
N ALA A 101 22.03 -11.51 -8.86
CA ALA A 101 22.94 -12.21 -7.97
C ALA A 101 24.31 -11.52 -7.77
N LYS A 102 24.68 -10.59 -8.67
CA LYS A 102 25.92 -9.81 -8.62
C LYS A 102 25.70 -8.43 -8.00
N PHE A 103 24.57 -7.78 -8.28
CA PHE A 103 24.38 -6.36 -7.95
C PHE A 103 23.30 -6.07 -6.88
N ALA A 104 22.34 -6.98 -6.68
CA ALA A 104 21.20 -6.78 -5.78
C ALA A 104 20.62 -8.13 -5.32
N ALA A 105 21.01 -8.64 -4.16
CA ALA A 105 20.55 -9.94 -3.68
C ALA A 105 20.01 -9.86 -2.24
N PRO A 106 19.01 -10.67 -1.87
CA PRO A 106 18.57 -10.81 -0.49
C PRO A 106 19.71 -11.21 0.45
N MET A 107 19.76 -10.61 1.64
CA MET A 107 20.67 -11.00 2.72
C MET A 107 20.08 -12.21 3.47
N PRO A 108 20.86 -13.28 3.72
CA PRO A 108 20.39 -14.43 4.50
C PRO A 108 20.04 -14.03 5.94
N LEU A 109 18.87 -14.48 6.42
CA LEU A 109 18.48 -14.37 7.82
C LEU A 109 19.12 -15.48 8.67
N PRO A 110 19.36 -15.22 9.96
CA PRO A 110 19.94 -16.21 10.86
C PRO A 110 18.95 -17.32 11.21
N GLU A 111 19.42 -18.56 11.18
CA GLU A 111 18.65 -19.74 11.61
C GLU A 111 18.93 -20.12 13.07
N ARG A 112 20.05 -19.63 13.61
CA ARG A 112 20.52 -19.86 14.98
C ARG A 112 21.14 -18.57 15.54
N PRO A 113 21.27 -18.43 16.86
CA PRO A 113 22.02 -17.34 17.47
C PRO A 113 23.46 -17.29 16.94
N TYR A 114 24.08 -16.12 16.96
CA TYR A 114 25.48 -15.99 16.58
C TYR A 114 26.39 -16.75 17.56
N ASN A 115 27.56 -17.17 17.09
CA ASN A 115 28.59 -17.79 17.91
C ASN A 115 29.67 -16.75 18.22
N GLN A 116 30.16 -16.68 19.46
CA GLN A 116 31.26 -15.78 19.84
C GLN A 116 32.55 -16.00 19.05
N HIS A 117 32.76 -17.20 18.48
CA HIS A 117 33.93 -17.52 17.64
C HIS A 117 33.72 -17.17 16.15
N SER A 118 32.53 -16.68 15.77
CA SER A 118 32.23 -16.31 14.39
C SER A 118 33.06 -15.12 13.95
N LYS A 119 33.43 -15.10 12.67
CA LYS A 119 34.10 -13.92 12.09
C LYS A 119 33.04 -12.91 11.70
N CYS A 120 33.04 -11.77 12.38
CA CYS A 120 32.07 -10.71 12.18
C CYS A 120 32.69 -9.48 11.50
N VAL A 121 31.88 -8.84 10.65
CA VAL A 121 32.19 -7.56 10.02
C VAL A 121 30.97 -6.65 10.06
N VAL A 122 31.18 -5.35 10.21
CA VAL A 122 30.16 -4.33 9.91
C VAL A 122 30.28 -3.98 8.44
N ILE A 123 29.16 -4.03 7.73
CA ILE A 123 29.09 -3.71 6.31
C ILE A 123 28.17 -2.50 6.16
N GLY A 124 28.72 -1.43 5.61
CA GLY A 124 28.08 -0.12 5.55
C GLY A 124 28.72 0.76 4.49
N GLY A 125 28.33 2.03 4.46
CA GLY A 125 29.02 3.02 3.64
C GLY A 125 30.24 3.59 4.36
N ASP A 126 31.29 3.95 3.61
CA ASP A 126 32.43 4.70 4.13
C ASP A 126 32.08 6.16 4.53
N LYS A 127 30.94 6.67 4.06
CA LYS A 127 30.37 7.97 4.41
C LYS A 127 28.89 8.05 4.01
N PRO A 128 28.09 8.87 4.70
CA PRO A 128 26.65 9.00 4.45
C PRO A 128 26.36 10.13 3.45
N ASP A 129 27.02 10.17 2.30
CA ASP A 129 26.86 11.26 1.31
C ASP A 129 26.65 10.76 -0.14
N THR A 130 26.93 11.61 -1.14
CA THR A 130 26.79 11.23 -2.56
C THR A 130 27.94 10.38 -3.10
N LYS A 131 29.07 10.30 -2.41
CA LYS A 131 30.28 9.57 -2.81
C LYS A 131 30.44 8.21 -2.08
N THR A 132 29.43 7.80 -1.31
CA THR A 132 29.40 6.52 -0.58
C THR A 132 29.91 5.34 -1.40
N LYS A 133 30.83 4.60 -0.81
CA LYS A 133 31.30 3.26 -1.21
C LYS A 133 30.98 2.28 -0.10
N ILE A 134 30.64 1.05 -0.47
CA ILE A 134 30.40 -0.01 0.52
C ILE A 134 31.75 -0.56 0.97
N VAL A 135 31.91 -0.69 2.28
CA VAL A 135 33.12 -1.22 2.92
C VAL A 135 32.74 -2.29 3.94
N ASP A 136 33.63 -3.26 4.10
CA ASP A 136 33.53 -4.31 5.12
C ASP A 136 34.57 -3.96 6.20
N MET A 137 34.11 -3.68 7.42
CA MET A 137 34.94 -3.27 8.55
C MET A 137 34.99 -4.39 9.58
N LYS A 138 36.18 -4.80 10.01
CA LYS A 138 36.32 -5.77 11.10
C LYS A 138 35.68 -5.21 12.37
N THR A 139 35.08 -6.10 13.17
CA THR A 139 34.42 -5.74 14.43
C THR A 139 34.51 -6.89 15.43
N VAL A 140 34.47 -6.54 16.71
CA VAL A 140 34.33 -7.49 17.82
C VAL A 140 32.90 -7.38 18.35
N VAL A 141 32.25 -8.52 18.53
CA VAL A 141 30.96 -8.57 19.23
C VAL A 141 31.25 -8.75 20.71
N MET A 142 30.85 -7.76 21.51
CA MET A 142 31.09 -7.74 22.95
C MET A 142 30.25 -8.80 23.67
N ASP A 143 30.75 -9.31 24.80
CA ASP A 143 29.96 -10.19 25.66
C ASP A 143 28.73 -9.46 26.22
N ARG A 144 27.62 -10.20 26.37
CA ARG A 144 26.36 -9.62 26.83
C ARG A 144 26.49 -8.97 28.21
N LYS A 145 27.20 -9.60 29.16
CA LYS A 145 27.35 -9.06 30.53
C LYS A 145 28.16 -7.77 30.54
N GLU A 146 29.17 -7.68 29.69
CA GLU A 146 30.00 -6.48 29.53
C GLU A 146 29.19 -5.33 28.91
N CYS A 147 28.40 -5.62 27.88
CA CYS A 147 27.48 -4.67 27.27
C CYS A 147 26.44 -4.13 28.27
N GLU A 148 25.86 -5.01 29.10
CA GLU A 148 24.92 -4.65 30.17
C GLU A 148 25.57 -3.84 31.30
N SER A 149 26.85 -4.07 31.59
CA SER A 149 27.59 -3.26 32.57
C SER A 149 27.78 -1.81 32.11
N THR A 150 27.79 -1.58 30.79
CA THR A 150 27.91 -0.24 30.18
C THR A 150 26.57 0.46 29.98
N TYR A 151 25.51 -0.32 29.72
CA TYR A 151 24.16 0.15 29.45
C TYR A 151 23.15 -0.46 30.43
N THR A 152 22.73 0.32 31.42
CA THR A 152 21.67 -0.09 32.34
C THR A 152 20.35 -0.32 31.60
N ASN A 153 19.63 -1.40 31.95
CA ASN A 153 18.38 -1.81 31.31
C ASN A 153 18.47 -2.02 29.79
N LEU A 154 19.56 -2.63 29.32
CA LEU A 154 19.73 -2.99 27.91
C LEU A 154 18.65 -4.00 27.46
N ALA A 155 17.89 -3.68 26.42
CA ALA A 155 16.89 -4.58 25.88
C ALA A 155 17.51 -5.93 25.43
N GLU A 156 16.77 -7.03 25.59
CA GLU A 156 17.26 -8.39 25.30
C GLU A 156 17.76 -8.54 23.86
N ASN A 157 17.04 -7.94 22.92
CA ASN A 157 17.35 -7.98 21.49
C ASN A 157 18.47 -7.01 21.06
N VAL A 158 19.20 -6.38 21.98
CA VAL A 158 20.29 -5.45 21.67
C VAL A 158 21.65 -6.09 21.90
N MET A 159 22.55 -5.88 20.96
CA MET A 159 23.94 -6.34 21.00
C MET A 159 24.89 -5.15 20.99
N CYS A 160 26.07 -5.32 21.58
CA CYS A 160 27.16 -4.34 21.52
C CYS A 160 28.26 -4.82 20.59
N ILE A 161 28.81 -3.89 19.81
CA ILE A 161 29.99 -4.13 18.97
C ILE A 161 31.02 -3.03 19.14
N GLU A 162 32.27 -3.37 18.89
CA GLU A 162 33.39 -2.43 18.97
C GLU A 162 34.33 -2.58 17.77
N ILE A 163 35.11 -1.52 17.54
CA ILE A 163 36.25 -1.57 16.64
C ILE A 163 37.36 -2.35 17.35
N PRO A 164 37.99 -3.34 16.70
CA PRO A 164 39.08 -4.10 17.31
C PRO A 164 40.26 -3.18 17.72
N ASP A 165 40.91 -3.50 18.85
CA ASP A 165 42.02 -2.71 19.40
C ASP A 165 43.18 -2.45 18.41
N GLU A 166 43.38 -3.36 17.44
CA GLU A 166 44.37 -3.21 16.36
C GLU A 166 44.13 -1.96 15.48
N PHE A 167 42.96 -1.32 15.59
CA PHE A 167 42.56 -0.10 14.87
C PHE A 167 42.27 1.09 15.80
N CYS A 168 43.00 1.22 16.91
CA CYS A 168 42.80 2.21 18.00
C CYS A 168 42.67 3.71 17.60
N ASN A 169 42.94 4.07 16.33
CA ASN A 169 42.75 5.44 15.82
C ASN A 169 41.36 5.69 15.21
N LEU A 170 40.50 4.68 15.15
CA LEU A 170 39.16 4.77 14.57
C LEU A 170 38.10 4.75 15.67
N GLU A 171 37.08 5.59 15.49
CA GLU A 171 35.92 5.64 16.38
C GLU A 171 34.69 5.02 15.70
N HIS A 172 33.97 4.16 16.41
CA HIS A 172 32.77 3.52 15.85
C HIS A 172 31.67 4.51 15.47
N CYS A 173 31.63 5.70 16.08
CA CYS A 173 30.66 6.74 15.73
C CYS A 173 30.84 7.26 14.30
N ASP A 174 32.07 7.26 13.81
CA ASP A 174 32.42 7.76 12.47
C ASP A 174 32.43 6.65 11.41
N GLU A 175 32.58 5.39 11.84
CA GLU A 175 32.73 4.24 10.94
C GLU A 175 31.43 3.40 10.85
N TYR A 176 30.69 3.23 11.94
CA TYR A 176 29.51 2.37 12.00
C TYR A 176 28.21 3.19 11.90
N PHE A 177 27.84 3.55 10.67
CA PHE A 177 26.63 4.32 10.40
C PHE A 177 25.34 3.56 10.69
N GLU A 178 24.29 4.30 11.06
CA GLU A 178 22.92 3.82 11.30
C GLU A 178 22.41 2.92 10.16
N GLY A 179 21.86 1.76 10.52
CA GLY A 179 21.32 0.77 9.60
C GLY A 179 22.35 -0.04 8.82
N SER A 180 23.66 0.17 9.06
CA SER A 180 24.72 -0.75 8.58
C SER A 180 24.50 -2.15 9.19
N ALA A 181 24.98 -3.20 8.54
CA ALA A 181 24.73 -4.56 9.00
C ALA A 181 25.95 -5.18 9.65
N LEU A 182 25.75 -5.74 10.84
CA LEU A 182 26.66 -6.72 11.42
C LEU A 182 26.41 -8.07 10.75
N VAL A 183 27.44 -8.62 10.13
CA VAL A 183 27.40 -9.90 9.44
C VAL A 183 28.45 -10.82 10.03
N CYS A 184 28.00 -11.96 10.55
CA CYS A 184 28.87 -13.00 11.09
C CYS A 184 28.76 -14.25 10.22
N ASP A 185 29.90 -14.79 9.77
CA ASP A 185 29.98 -15.97 8.90
C ASP A 185 29.06 -15.88 7.65
N GLY A 186 28.90 -14.66 7.11
CA GLY A 186 28.09 -14.40 5.91
C GLY A 186 26.58 -14.27 6.15
N VAL A 187 26.11 -14.33 7.39
CA VAL A 187 24.69 -14.24 7.77
C VAL A 187 24.40 -12.93 8.50
N LEU A 188 23.23 -12.34 8.27
CA LEU A 188 22.83 -11.11 8.94
C LEU A 188 22.62 -11.37 10.44
N THR A 189 23.45 -10.77 11.28
CA THR A 189 23.38 -10.96 12.73
C THR A 189 22.62 -9.82 13.41
N ALA A 190 22.96 -8.58 13.07
CA ALA A 190 22.36 -7.39 13.67
C ALA A 190 22.36 -6.20 12.71
N LEU A 191 21.58 -5.17 13.02
CA LEU A 191 21.64 -3.87 12.34
C LEU A 191 22.09 -2.79 13.31
N VAL A 192 23.02 -1.93 12.88
CA VAL A 192 23.59 -0.86 13.69
C VAL A 192 22.50 0.15 14.06
N GLY A 193 22.39 0.45 15.34
CA GLY A 193 21.42 1.37 15.89
C GLY A 193 21.64 2.82 15.47
N ALA A 194 20.60 3.61 15.63
CA ALA A 194 20.77 5.06 15.76
C ALA A 194 21.23 5.32 17.20
N ASN A 195 22.31 6.05 17.40
CA ASN A 195 22.64 6.63 18.69
C ASN A 195 22.79 8.13 18.43
N GLN A 196 21.74 8.88 18.74
CA GLN A 196 21.84 10.33 18.83
C GLN A 196 21.62 10.79 20.27
N PRO A 197 22.66 11.30 20.96
CA PRO A 197 24.06 11.39 20.51
C PRO A 197 24.79 10.04 20.53
N CYS A 198 25.79 9.89 19.66
CA CYS A 198 26.74 8.77 19.71
C CYS A 198 27.80 9.06 20.76
N PHE A 199 28.13 8.07 21.59
CA PHE A 199 29.17 8.19 22.61
C PHE A 199 30.39 7.35 22.18
N PRO A 200 31.50 7.97 21.78
CA PRO A 200 32.69 7.24 21.31
C PRO A 200 33.25 6.25 22.34
N LEU A 201 33.16 6.59 23.62
CA LEU A 201 33.67 5.78 24.74
C LEU A 201 32.74 4.62 25.15
N LYS A 202 31.61 4.43 24.48
CA LYS A 202 30.69 3.32 24.74
C LYS A 202 30.58 2.44 23.51
N PRO A 203 30.41 1.12 23.64
CA PRO A 203 30.28 0.23 22.50
C PRO A 203 29.06 0.58 21.65
N ARG A 204 29.12 0.27 20.35
CA ARG A 204 28.02 0.55 19.43
C ARG A 204 26.88 -0.43 19.64
N THR A 205 25.67 0.09 19.84
CA THR A 205 24.47 -0.73 19.99
C THR A 205 23.89 -1.14 18.62
N CYS A 206 23.45 -2.39 18.53
CA CYS A 206 22.85 -2.97 17.34
C CYS A 206 21.58 -3.75 17.72
N VAL A 207 20.59 -3.80 16.84
CA VAL A 207 19.42 -4.68 17.02
C VAL A 207 19.69 -6.06 16.42
N SER A 208 19.60 -7.09 17.26
CA SER A 208 19.72 -8.50 16.89
C SER A 208 18.58 -8.91 15.96
N ILE A 209 18.91 -9.62 14.87
CA ILE A 209 17.94 -10.08 13.89
C ILE A 209 17.32 -11.42 14.29
N TYR A 210 18.06 -12.28 15.00
CA TYR A 210 17.63 -13.66 15.30
C TYR A 210 16.26 -13.73 15.98
N GLU A 211 16.03 -12.89 17.00
CA GLU A 211 14.77 -12.85 17.73
C GLU A 211 13.61 -12.32 16.87
N ALA A 212 13.92 -11.42 15.94
CA ALA A 212 12.94 -10.81 15.04
C ALA A 212 12.64 -11.65 13.78
N VAL A 213 13.35 -12.77 13.53
CA VAL A 213 13.17 -13.57 12.30
C VAL A 213 11.72 -14.03 12.11
N LYS A 214 11.05 -14.44 13.19
CA LYS A 214 9.63 -14.85 13.11
C LYS A 214 8.74 -13.70 12.66
N TRP A 215 8.95 -12.51 13.22
CA TRP A 215 8.22 -11.31 12.83
C TRP A 215 8.50 -10.90 11.38
N ILE A 216 9.78 -10.84 10.97
CA ILE A 216 10.18 -10.52 9.58
C ILE A 216 9.50 -11.47 8.58
N LYS A 217 9.56 -12.78 8.83
CA LYS A 217 8.93 -13.80 7.98
C LYS A 217 7.41 -13.72 8.03
N SER A 218 6.81 -13.32 9.15
CA SER A 218 5.36 -13.15 9.25
C SER A 218 4.89 -11.96 8.40
N PHE A 219 5.63 -10.85 8.40
CA PHE A 219 5.34 -9.68 7.59
C PHE A 219 5.31 -10.02 6.09
N GLU A 220 6.30 -10.77 5.60
CA GLU A 220 6.34 -11.21 4.20
C GLU A 220 5.12 -12.05 3.82
N LYS A 221 4.62 -12.90 4.72
CA LYS A 221 3.42 -13.71 4.48
C LYS A 221 2.13 -12.90 4.41
N LEU A 222 2.08 -11.74 5.07
CA LEU A 222 0.90 -10.86 5.07
C LEU A 222 0.75 -10.08 3.77
N ILE A 223 1.78 -10.08 2.92
CA ILE A 223 1.83 -9.36 1.66
C ILE A 223 2.02 -10.36 0.51
N SER A 224 1.12 -10.34 -0.47
CA SER A 224 1.32 -11.13 -1.70
C SER A 224 1.43 -10.25 -2.95
N SER A 225 2.22 -10.72 -3.90
CA SER A 225 2.31 -10.17 -5.25
C SER A 225 1.94 -11.16 -6.36
N ASP A 226 1.39 -12.33 -6.00
CA ASP A 226 0.78 -13.25 -6.96
C ASP A 226 -0.36 -12.56 -7.73
N ARG A 227 -0.69 -13.03 -8.94
CA ARG A 227 -1.61 -12.33 -9.86
C ARG A 227 -3.08 -12.72 -9.70
N GLU A 228 -3.44 -13.53 -8.72
CA GLU A 228 -4.83 -13.90 -8.43
C GLU A 228 -5.67 -12.63 -8.18
N HIS A 229 -6.89 -12.55 -8.72
CA HIS A 229 -7.75 -11.35 -8.66
C HIS A 229 -7.27 -10.12 -9.41
N LYS A 230 -5.99 -10.02 -9.81
CA LYS A 230 -5.46 -8.84 -10.53
C LYS A 230 -6.29 -8.47 -11.76
N LYS A 231 -6.73 -9.48 -12.49
CA LYS A 231 -7.47 -9.30 -13.75
C LYS A 231 -8.94 -8.95 -13.56
N ALA A 232 -9.43 -8.95 -12.32
CA ALA A 232 -10.77 -8.47 -12.00
C ALA A 232 -10.79 -7.00 -11.57
N LEU A 233 -9.63 -6.38 -11.32
CA LEU A 233 -9.52 -4.98 -10.93
C LEU A 233 -9.24 -4.08 -12.14
N VAL A 234 -9.77 -2.87 -12.09
CA VAL A 234 -9.52 -1.79 -13.04
C VAL A 234 -9.19 -0.50 -12.28
N SER A 235 -8.44 0.41 -12.90
CA SER A 235 -8.41 1.79 -12.42
C SER A 235 -9.62 2.51 -12.99
N VAL A 236 -10.32 3.29 -12.16
CA VAL A 236 -11.42 4.17 -12.60
C VAL A 236 -10.90 5.59 -12.59
N ILE A 237 -11.00 6.29 -13.74
CA ILE A 237 -10.45 7.63 -13.91
C ILE A 237 -11.56 8.57 -14.36
N ILE A 238 -11.63 9.72 -13.70
CA ILE A 238 -12.45 10.86 -14.13
C ILE A 238 -11.49 12.02 -14.39
N THR A 239 -11.56 12.58 -15.59
CA THR A 239 -10.78 13.74 -15.98
C THR A 239 -11.73 14.91 -16.22
N ALA A 240 -11.43 16.04 -15.60
CA ALA A 240 -12.10 17.30 -15.84
C ALA A 240 -10.98 18.32 -16.09
N ALA A 241 -10.90 18.86 -17.32
CA ALA A 241 -9.79 19.65 -17.90
C ALA A 241 -8.38 19.37 -17.31
N LYS A 242 -7.96 19.98 -16.18
CA LYS A 242 -6.62 19.76 -15.57
C LYS A 242 -6.59 18.87 -14.33
N LYS A 243 -7.73 18.45 -13.79
CA LYS A 243 -7.83 17.56 -12.62
C LYS A 243 -8.13 16.12 -13.05
N LYS A 244 -7.48 15.18 -12.38
CA LYS A 244 -7.74 13.74 -12.52
C LYS A 244 -8.09 13.15 -11.16
N ILE A 245 -9.22 12.46 -11.09
CA ILE A 245 -9.63 11.67 -9.93
C ILE A 245 -9.37 10.21 -10.28
N TYR A 246 -8.71 9.50 -9.37
CA TYR A 246 -8.40 8.08 -9.51
C TYR A 246 -9.12 7.29 -8.41
N ASP A 247 -9.81 6.24 -8.82
CA ASP A 247 -10.43 5.25 -7.94
C ASP A 247 -10.08 3.84 -8.43
N ILE A 248 -10.43 2.82 -7.66
CA ILE A 248 -10.27 1.42 -8.06
C ILE A 248 -11.65 0.79 -8.29
N GLY A 249 -11.81 0.05 -9.38
CA GLY A 249 -13.04 -0.66 -9.69
C GLY A 249 -12.82 -2.17 -9.73
N ILE A 250 -13.91 -2.91 -9.56
CA ILE A 250 -13.96 -4.36 -9.76
C ILE A 250 -14.97 -4.69 -10.88
N ILE A 251 -14.58 -5.59 -11.78
CA ILE A 251 -15.41 -6.05 -12.90
C ILE A 251 -16.51 -6.96 -12.35
N LEU A 252 -17.77 -6.62 -12.59
CA LEU A 252 -18.93 -7.47 -12.28
C LEU A 252 -19.46 -8.21 -13.51
N SER A 253 -19.30 -7.62 -14.69
CA SER A 253 -19.67 -8.20 -15.99
C SER A 253 -18.89 -7.51 -17.10
N LYS A 254 -19.13 -7.91 -18.35
CA LYS A 254 -18.43 -7.38 -19.53
C LYS A 254 -18.46 -5.84 -19.63
N ASN A 255 -19.50 -5.17 -19.15
CA ASN A 255 -19.64 -3.72 -19.23
C ASN A 255 -20.05 -3.06 -17.91
N LYS A 256 -19.95 -3.76 -16.76
CA LYS A 256 -20.33 -3.22 -15.44
C LYS A 256 -19.15 -3.27 -14.48
N ILE A 257 -18.84 -2.12 -13.90
CA ILE A 257 -17.79 -1.95 -12.90
C ILE A 257 -18.43 -1.48 -11.60
N LEU A 258 -18.04 -2.09 -10.47
CA LEU A 258 -18.40 -1.62 -9.14
C LEU A 258 -17.22 -0.84 -8.54
N THR A 259 -17.50 0.31 -7.96
CA THR A 259 -16.49 1.16 -7.31
C THR A 259 -17.09 1.86 -6.08
N ALA A 260 -16.27 2.56 -5.30
CA ALA A 260 -16.75 3.35 -4.17
C ALA A 260 -17.55 4.56 -4.62
N TYR A 261 -17.09 5.27 -5.66
CA TYR A 261 -17.80 6.42 -6.19
C TYR A 261 -17.58 6.63 -7.69
N ALA A 262 -18.68 6.85 -8.41
CA ALA A 262 -18.67 7.35 -9.78
C ALA A 262 -19.93 8.19 -10.03
N PRO A 263 -19.80 9.48 -10.41
CA PRO A 263 -20.94 10.31 -10.74
C PRO A 263 -21.49 9.96 -12.13
N ASN A 264 -22.78 10.22 -12.36
CA ASN A 264 -23.33 10.22 -13.71
C ASN A 264 -22.83 11.47 -14.45
N LEU A 265 -22.09 11.31 -15.54
CA LEU A 265 -21.46 12.43 -16.24
C LEU A 265 -22.45 13.23 -17.09
N HIS A 266 -23.68 12.74 -17.26
CA HIS A 266 -24.77 13.50 -17.87
C HIS A 266 -25.50 14.44 -16.88
N ASP A 267 -25.26 14.32 -15.56
CA ASP A 267 -25.89 15.18 -14.56
C ASP A 267 -25.01 16.40 -14.23
N THR A 268 -25.41 17.57 -14.75
CA THR A 268 -24.67 18.83 -14.57
C THR A 268 -24.68 19.32 -13.12
N ARG A 269 -25.69 18.96 -12.31
CA ARG A 269 -25.85 19.44 -10.92
C ARG A 269 -24.77 18.94 -9.96
N ILE A 270 -24.11 17.83 -10.31
CA ILE A 270 -23.03 17.22 -9.51
C ILE A 270 -21.77 18.12 -9.51
N PHE A 271 -21.52 18.83 -10.62
CA PHE A 271 -20.32 19.65 -10.79
C PHE A 271 -20.44 21.03 -10.12
N GLU A 272 -21.66 21.58 -10.03
CA GLU A 272 -21.95 22.83 -9.33
C GLU A 272 -21.69 22.74 -7.82
N ARG A 273 -22.05 21.62 -7.18
CA ARG A 273 -21.94 21.45 -5.71
C ARG A 273 -20.53 21.12 -5.20
N SER A 274 -19.68 20.59 -6.06
CA SER A 274 -18.39 20.03 -5.63
C SER A 274 -17.24 21.05 -5.67
N GLY A 275 -17.52 22.32 -5.99
CA GLY A 275 -16.49 23.36 -6.19
C GLY A 275 -15.72 23.19 -7.52
N PHE A 276 -16.33 22.51 -8.50
CA PHE A 276 -15.80 22.26 -9.83
C PHE A 276 -16.60 23.04 -10.89
N SER A 277 -16.76 24.35 -10.71
CA SER A 277 -17.61 25.22 -11.54
C SER A 277 -17.15 25.40 -13.00
N ASP A 278 -15.93 24.97 -13.35
CA ASP A 278 -15.28 25.34 -14.62
C ASP A 278 -15.00 24.14 -15.55
N TYR A 279 -15.97 23.24 -15.75
CA TYR A 279 -15.73 22.05 -16.59
C TYR A 279 -16.90 21.71 -17.53
N TYR A 280 -16.82 22.21 -18.77
CA TYR A 280 -17.63 21.76 -19.90
C TYR A 280 -17.11 20.46 -20.56
N GLU A 281 -15.96 19.92 -20.11
CA GLU A 281 -15.35 18.71 -20.66
C GLU A 281 -14.94 17.72 -19.55
N VAL A 282 -15.92 16.93 -19.09
CA VAL A 282 -15.68 15.81 -18.16
C VAL A 282 -15.68 14.51 -18.95
N LYS A 283 -14.68 13.66 -18.72
CA LYS A 283 -14.56 12.33 -19.34
C LYS A 283 -14.29 11.28 -18.27
N GLY A 284 -15.00 10.17 -18.34
CA GLY A 284 -14.77 8.97 -17.54
C GLY A 284 -14.20 7.87 -18.41
N TYR A 285 -13.17 7.19 -17.91
CA TYR A 285 -12.70 5.94 -18.49
C TYR A 285 -12.19 5.01 -17.41
N ILE A 286 -12.09 3.73 -17.75
CA ILE A 286 -11.34 2.77 -16.96
C ILE A 286 -10.01 2.46 -17.63
N GLU A 287 -9.00 2.07 -16.87
CA GLU A 287 -7.78 1.44 -17.38
C GLU A 287 -7.70 0.00 -16.89
N TYR A 288 -7.48 -0.94 -17.81
CA TYR A 288 -7.33 -2.36 -17.54
C TYR A 288 -6.21 -2.98 -18.41
N ASP A 289 -5.84 -4.24 -18.13
CA ASP A 289 -4.90 -5.03 -18.94
C ASP A 289 -3.70 -4.27 -19.53
N ALA A 290 -2.86 -3.69 -18.65
CA ALA A 290 -1.65 -2.95 -19.03
C ALA A 290 -1.91 -1.68 -19.86
N GLY A 291 -2.99 -0.96 -19.56
CA GLY A 291 -3.24 0.41 -20.04
C GLY A 291 -4.28 0.53 -21.14
N LYS A 292 -5.03 -0.55 -21.46
CA LYS A 292 -6.21 -0.46 -22.32
C LYS A 292 -7.28 0.38 -21.62
N THR A 293 -7.94 1.25 -22.38
CA THR A 293 -8.95 2.16 -21.87
C THR A 293 -10.32 1.85 -22.45
N ILE A 294 -11.37 1.99 -21.63
CA ILE A 294 -12.76 2.01 -22.11
C ILE A 294 -13.48 3.17 -21.45
N ASP A 295 -14.14 3.98 -22.26
CA ASP A 295 -14.87 5.16 -21.82
C ASP A 295 -16.20 4.79 -21.13
N TRP A 296 -16.65 5.69 -20.26
CA TRP A 296 -17.95 5.63 -19.61
C TRP A 296 -18.46 7.04 -19.30
N ASP A 297 -19.77 7.21 -19.33
CA ASP A 297 -20.49 8.42 -18.94
C ASP A 297 -21.70 8.14 -18.04
N LYS A 298 -22.19 6.89 -18.06
CA LYS A 298 -23.29 6.43 -17.21
C LYS A 298 -22.77 5.74 -15.96
N ALA A 299 -23.22 6.23 -14.81
CA ALA A 299 -23.06 5.57 -13.53
C ALA A 299 -24.28 5.82 -12.66
N ARG A 300 -24.51 4.94 -11.69
CA ARG A 300 -25.51 5.14 -10.63
C ARG A 300 -24.87 4.86 -9.28
N SER A 301 -24.95 5.84 -8.41
CA SER A 301 -24.49 5.76 -7.03
C SER A 301 -25.65 5.44 -6.10
N HIS A 302 -25.37 4.73 -5.00
CA HIS A 302 -26.35 4.49 -3.96
C HIS A 302 -26.75 5.80 -3.27
N THR A 303 -25.80 6.71 -3.11
CA THR A 303 -26.02 8.06 -2.59
C THR A 303 -25.60 9.09 -3.65
N ASN A 304 -26.41 10.13 -3.84
CA ASN A 304 -26.13 11.22 -4.79
C ASN A 304 -25.30 12.36 -4.15
N SER A 305 -24.60 12.07 -3.07
CA SER A 305 -23.77 13.06 -2.40
C SER A 305 -22.43 13.22 -3.10
N THR A 306 -22.01 14.46 -3.25
CA THR A 306 -20.69 14.84 -3.76
C THR A 306 -19.66 14.99 -2.65
N VAL A 307 -20.10 14.91 -1.39
CA VAL A 307 -19.24 15.06 -0.22
C VAL A 307 -18.88 13.67 0.28
N PHE A 308 -17.59 13.33 0.21
CA PHE A 308 -17.09 12.05 0.74
C PHE A 308 -17.09 12.08 2.26
N THR A 309 -18.23 11.73 2.85
CA THR A 309 -18.38 11.61 4.31
C THR A 309 -18.46 10.14 4.73
N PRO A 310 -17.98 9.80 5.93
CA PRO A 310 -18.21 8.48 6.52
C PRO A 310 -19.69 8.27 6.89
N ARG A 311 -20.52 9.32 6.85
CA ARG A 311 -21.95 9.30 7.16
C ARG A 311 -22.81 8.82 5.98
N GLU A 312 -22.25 8.75 4.78
CA GLU A 312 -22.97 8.34 3.58
C GLU A 312 -22.36 7.09 2.98
N LEU A 313 -23.22 6.17 2.55
CA LEU A 313 -22.77 4.95 1.90
C LEU A 313 -22.17 5.25 0.52
N GLN A 314 -20.94 4.79 0.30
CA GLN A 314 -20.20 4.94 -0.94
C GLN A 314 -20.22 3.63 -1.70
N LEU A 315 -21.01 3.59 -2.77
CA LEU A 315 -21.13 2.47 -3.68
C LEU A 315 -21.71 2.95 -5.01
N SER A 316 -21.04 2.63 -6.13
CA SER A 316 -21.50 3.01 -7.47
C SER A 316 -21.29 1.89 -8.46
N VAL A 317 -22.22 1.78 -9.41
CA VAL A 317 -22.10 0.92 -10.59
C VAL A 317 -21.91 1.81 -11.82
N ILE A 318 -20.85 1.56 -12.57
CA ILE A 318 -20.54 2.21 -13.85
C ILE A 318 -20.98 1.29 -14.98
N MET A 319 -21.54 1.88 -16.04
CA MET A 319 -21.76 1.21 -17.32
C MET A 319 -20.75 1.70 -18.35
N LEU A 320 -19.97 0.77 -18.89
CA LEU A 320 -18.99 1.04 -19.94
C LEU A 320 -19.66 1.20 -21.30
N LYS A 321 -19.05 2.00 -22.18
CA LYS A 321 -19.50 2.15 -23.58
C LYS A 321 -19.25 0.91 -24.43
N GLU A 322 -18.24 0.14 -24.07
CA GLU A 322 -17.81 -1.07 -24.76
C GLU A 322 -17.63 -2.23 -23.78
N ASP A 323 -17.74 -3.45 -24.31
CA ASP A 323 -17.52 -4.67 -23.53
C ASP A 323 -16.02 -4.92 -23.31
N ILE A 324 -15.65 -5.23 -22.08
CA ILE A 324 -14.37 -5.83 -21.72
C ILE A 324 -14.33 -7.26 -22.28
N PRO A 325 -13.28 -7.65 -23.01
CA PRO A 325 -13.09 -9.03 -23.45
C PRO A 325 -12.77 -9.94 -22.26
N LEU A 326 -13.80 -10.60 -21.71
CA LEU A 326 -13.63 -11.49 -20.57
C LEU A 326 -12.92 -12.78 -21.00
N SER A 327 -11.74 -13.01 -20.44
CA SER A 327 -10.97 -14.24 -20.55
C SER A 327 -10.03 -14.39 -19.36
N PRO A 328 -9.68 -15.62 -18.93
CA PRO A 328 -8.77 -15.83 -17.79
C PRO A 328 -7.42 -15.11 -17.91
N ARG A 329 -6.96 -14.82 -19.14
CA ARG A 329 -5.70 -14.13 -19.40
C ARG A 329 -5.81 -12.60 -19.38
N MET A 330 -6.98 -12.05 -19.70
CA MET A 330 -7.17 -10.61 -19.89
C MET A 330 -7.91 -9.95 -18.73
N ALA A 331 -9.12 -10.41 -18.47
CA ALA A 331 -10.05 -9.85 -17.51
C ALA A 331 -11.12 -10.88 -17.13
N TYR A 332 -11.60 -10.87 -15.89
CA TYR A 332 -12.72 -11.71 -15.48
C TYR A 332 -13.59 -10.99 -14.45
N SER A 333 -14.86 -11.39 -14.37
CA SER A 333 -15.80 -10.83 -13.41
C SER A 333 -15.70 -11.50 -12.04
N MET A 334 -15.82 -10.71 -10.97
CA MET A 334 -16.01 -11.23 -9.63
C MET A 334 -17.47 -11.59 -9.39
N ARG A 335 -17.68 -12.67 -8.62
CA ARG A 335 -19.00 -13.05 -8.13
C ARG A 335 -19.41 -12.14 -6.98
N LEU A 336 -20.69 -11.76 -6.96
CA LEU A 336 -21.30 -11.07 -5.83
C LEU A 336 -21.68 -12.10 -4.75
N PRO A 337 -21.27 -11.90 -3.49
CA PRO A 337 -21.57 -12.82 -2.40
C PRO A 337 -23.06 -12.79 -2.06
N GLU A 338 -23.63 -13.95 -1.77
CA GLU A 338 -25.02 -14.06 -1.31
C GLU A 338 -25.15 -13.85 0.19
N ASN A 339 -24.12 -14.23 0.94
CA ASN A 339 -24.11 -14.21 2.39
C ASN A 339 -22.99 -13.33 2.94
N ALA A 340 -23.09 -12.98 4.21
CA ALA A 340 -21.99 -12.36 4.93
C ALA A 340 -20.75 -13.28 4.95
N PRO A 341 -19.52 -12.71 4.97
CA PRO A 341 -18.30 -13.51 5.11
C PRO A 341 -18.32 -14.29 6.43
N ARG A 342 -17.73 -15.49 6.44
CA ARG A 342 -17.54 -16.27 7.66
C ARG A 342 -16.64 -15.51 8.65
N LYS A 343 -16.86 -15.73 9.95
CA LYS A 343 -16.11 -15.04 11.02
C LYS A 343 -14.60 -15.31 10.97
N ASP A 344 -14.21 -16.49 10.50
CA ASP A 344 -12.83 -16.95 10.34
C ASP A 344 -12.32 -16.87 8.88
N ALA A 345 -13.08 -16.22 8.00
CA ALA A 345 -12.71 -16.10 6.59
C ALA A 345 -11.35 -15.41 6.43
N LYS A 346 -10.54 -15.93 5.50
CA LYS A 346 -9.26 -15.31 5.17
C LYS A 346 -9.51 -14.20 4.17
N CYS A 347 -9.37 -12.98 4.65
CA CYS A 347 -9.65 -11.79 3.87
C CYS A 347 -8.38 -11.08 3.44
N ILE A 348 -8.42 -10.56 2.22
CA ILE A 348 -7.40 -9.70 1.65
C ILE A 348 -8.02 -8.41 1.14
N ILE A 349 -7.20 -7.37 1.06
CA ILE A 349 -7.45 -6.22 0.20
C ILE A 349 -6.48 -6.27 -0.98
N ALA A 350 -7.03 -6.17 -2.19
CA ALA A 350 -6.25 -6.12 -3.42
C ALA A 350 -6.19 -4.69 -3.94
N THR A 351 -5.00 -4.22 -4.32
CA THR A 351 -4.81 -2.85 -4.83
C THR A 351 -3.94 -2.81 -6.07
N LEU A 352 -4.26 -1.89 -6.99
CA LEU A 352 -3.42 -1.54 -8.14
C LEU A 352 -2.43 -0.41 -7.83
N TYR A 353 -2.60 0.30 -6.72
CA TYR A 353 -1.77 1.44 -6.31
C TYR A 353 -0.90 1.13 -5.09
N PRO A 354 0.39 1.51 -5.09
CA PRO A 354 1.15 2.11 -6.21
C PRO A 354 1.50 1.11 -7.31
N ARG A 355 1.28 -0.18 -7.03
CA ARG A 355 1.36 -1.30 -7.94
C ARG A 355 0.48 -2.42 -7.39
N TRP A 356 0.27 -3.44 -8.20
CA TRP A 356 -0.43 -4.65 -7.79
C TRP A 356 0.18 -5.30 -6.53
N MET A 357 -0.61 -5.37 -5.45
CA MET A 357 -0.30 -6.03 -4.17
C MET A 357 -1.59 -6.49 -3.48
N LYS A 358 -1.50 -7.55 -2.68
CA LYS A 358 -2.56 -8.05 -1.78
C LYS A 358 -2.07 -7.96 -0.34
N PHE A 359 -2.94 -7.52 0.56
CA PHE A 359 -2.65 -7.43 2.00
C PHE A 359 -3.66 -8.22 2.80
N SER A 360 -3.19 -9.02 3.74
CA SER A 360 -4.06 -9.72 4.69
C SER A 360 -4.72 -8.74 5.65
N LEU A 361 -6.00 -8.95 5.97
CA LEU A 361 -6.77 -8.07 6.83
C LEU A 361 -7.75 -8.83 7.74
N THR A 362 -8.22 -8.13 8.77
CA THR A 362 -9.34 -8.53 9.61
C THR A 362 -10.56 -7.68 9.28
N LEU A 363 -11.74 -8.29 9.42
CA LEU A 363 -13.03 -7.61 9.34
C LEU A 363 -13.47 -7.20 10.74
N MET A 364 -14.08 -6.03 10.83
CA MET A 364 -14.68 -5.48 12.05
C MET A 364 -16.13 -5.14 11.72
N ASP A 365 -17.06 -5.53 12.59
CA ASP A 365 -18.46 -5.16 12.42
C ASP A 365 -18.71 -3.67 12.73
N TYR A 366 -19.93 -3.22 12.50
CA TYR A 366 -20.32 -1.83 12.72
C TYR A 366 -20.08 -1.39 14.18
N ASP A 367 -20.46 -2.22 15.14
CA ASP A 367 -20.38 -1.88 16.57
C ASP A 367 -18.93 -1.72 17.03
N GLU A 368 -18.00 -2.50 16.45
CA GLU A 368 -16.57 -2.33 16.68
C GLU A 368 -16.00 -1.09 15.95
N CYS A 369 -16.46 -0.83 14.72
CA CYS A 369 -16.06 0.34 13.94
C CYS A 369 -16.35 1.66 14.66
N VAL A 370 -17.60 1.84 15.14
CA VAL A 370 -18.08 3.12 15.66
C VAL A 370 -17.36 3.58 16.92
N LYS A 371 -16.75 2.65 17.66
CA LYS A 371 -15.87 2.98 18.79
C LYS A 371 -14.71 3.90 18.37
N ASN A 372 -14.25 3.79 17.12
CA ASN A 372 -13.20 4.63 16.55
C ASN A 372 -13.73 5.67 15.56
N LEU A 373 -14.92 5.44 14.99
CA LEU A 373 -15.55 6.26 13.95
C LEU A 373 -17.02 6.54 14.31
N PRO A 374 -17.30 7.44 15.28
CA PRO A 374 -18.65 7.61 15.83
C PRO A 374 -19.67 8.14 14.81
N GLU A 375 -19.22 8.78 13.74
CA GLU A 375 -20.07 9.32 12.67
C GLU A 375 -20.25 8.36 11.48
N LEU A 376 -19.90 7.08 11.64
CA LEU A 376 -19.97 6.11 10.58
C LEU A 376 -21.43 5.71 10.27
N HIS A 377 -21.79 5.68 8.98
CA HIS A 377 -23.08 5.16 8.53
C HIS A 377 -23.29 3.71 8.99
N LYS A 378 -24.49 3.40 9.50
CA LYS A 378 -24.84 2.10 10.11
C LYS A 378 -24.61 0.87 9.24
N ASP A 379 -24.60 1.06 7.92
CA ASP A 379 -24.44 -0.04 6.99
C ASP A 379 -22.98 -0.34 6.64
N TYR A 380 -22.04 0.49 7.07
CA TYR A 380 -20.62 0.18 6.93
C TYR A 380 -20.19 -0.95 7.88
N MET A 381 -19.17 -1.66 7.45
CA MET A 381 -18.27 -2.41 8.32
C MET A 381 -16.87 -1.82 8.16
N CYS A 382 -15.86 -2.37 8.83
CA CYS A 382 -14.49 -1.90 8.65
C CYS A 382 -13.51 -3.03 8.42
N ILE A 383 -12.35 -2.64 7.92
CA ILE A 383 -11.18 -3.49 7.82
C ILE A 383 -10.02 -2.89 8.58
N ARG A 384 -9.14 -3.77 9.05
CA ARG A 384 -7.80 -3.42 9.56
C ARG A 384 -6.80 -4.38 8.96
N GLN A 385 -5.73 -3.87 8.34
CA GLN A 385 -4.68 -4.75 7.84
C GLN A 385 -4.05 -5.49 9.02
N ILE A 386 -3.73 -6.77 8.85
CA ILE A 386 -3.05 -7.58 9.89
C ILE A 386 -1.56 -7.20 10.00
N LEU A 387 -1.09 -6.31 9.12
CA LEU A 387 0.25 -5.78 9.19
C LEU A 387 0.47 -5.08 10.55
N PRO A 388 1.61 -5.34 11.22
CA PRO A 388 2.00 -4.54 12.38
C PRO A 388 2.09 -3.07 11.97
N CYS A 389 1.68 -2.17 12.88
CA CYS A 389 1.85 -0.71 12.89
C CYS A 389 1.89 0.08 11.55
N ILE A 390 1.26 -0.40 10.47
CA ILE A 390 1.33 0.23 9.14
C ILE A 390 0.23 1.27 8.96
N ASP A 391 0.57 2.29 8.16
CA ASP A 391 -0.37 3.23 7.55
C ASP A 391 -1.51 2.50 6.81
N ASP A 392 -2.68 2.45 7.46
CA ASP A 392 -3.87 1.77 6.93
C ASP A 392 -4.54 2.51 5.78
N CYS A 393 -4.03 3.65 5.33
CA CYS A 393 -4.62 4.41 4.23
C CYS A 393 -4.53 3.63 2.92
N VAL A 394 -5.63 2.98 2.56
CA VAL A 394 -5.84 2.31 1.28
C VAL A 394 -6.76 3.19 0.44
N GLN A 395 -6.50 3.25 -0.86
CA GLN A 395 -7.32 4.02 -1.79
C GLN A 395 -8.76 3.51 -1.77
N SER A 396 -9.73 4.39 -2.04
CA SER A 396 -11.11 3.99 -2.22
C SER A 396 -11.27 3.00 -3.37
N GLY A 397 -12.42 2.31 -3.41
CA GLY A 397 -12.76 1.42 -4.49
C GLY A 397 -12.03 0.07 -4.47
N ASN A 398 -10.95 -0.03 -3.68
CA ASN A 398 -10.22 -1.28 -3.52
C ASN A 398 -11.17 -2.39 -3.01
N PRO A 399 -11.18 -3.56 -3.67
CA PRO A 399 -12.00 -4.67 -3.25
C PRO A 399 -11.38 -5.38 -2.04
N VAL A 400 -12.24 -5.72 -1.08
CA VAL A 400 -11.98 -6.71 -0.04
C VAL A 400 -12.51 -8.05 -0.55
N ILE A 401 -11.64 -9.05 -0.56
CA ILE A 401 -11.94 -10.39 -1.07
C ILE A 401 -11.71 -11.38 0.06
N CYS A 402 -12.72 -12.16 0.41
CA CYS A 402 -12.63 -13.21 1.43
C CYS A 402 -13.01 -14.53 0.80
N ASP A 403 -12.19 -15.56 1.00
CA ASP A 403 -12.38 -16.91 0.43
C ASP A 403 -12.67 -16.89 -1.09
N GLY A 404 -12.12 -15.92 -1.81
CA GLY A 404 -12.28 -15.75 -3.27
C GLY A 404 -13.52 -14.96 -3.72
N GLU A 405 -14.38 -14.49 -2.81
CA GLU A 405 -15.59 -13.73 -3.13
C GLU A 405 -15.46 -12.22 -2.80
N LEU A 406 -16.10 -11.37 -3.60
CA LEU A 406 -16.09 -9.92 -3.40
C LEU A 406 -16.89 -9.52 -2.16
N THR A 407 -16.22 -9.34 -1.04
CA THR A 407 -16.86 -9.13 0.26
C THR A 407 -17.23 -7.67 0.51
N ALA A 408 -16.36 -6.74 0.13
CA ALA A 408 -16.54 -5.32 0.40
C ALA A 408 -15.84 -4.42 -0.63
N ILE A 409 -16.21 -3.14 -0.62
CA ILE A 409 -15.50 -2.07 -1.36
C ILE A 409 -15.06 -0.99 -0.36
N VAL A 410 -13.80 -0.57 -0.41
CA VAL A 410 -13.27 0.47 0.48
C VAL A 410 -13.87 1.83 0.19
N ALA A 411 -14.44 2.47 1.21
CA ALA A 411 -14.96 3.81 1.10
C ALA A 411 -13.83 4.86 1.14
N LYS A 412 -14.06 6.00 0.48
CA LYS A 412 -13.15 7.14 0.51
C LYS A 412 -13.28 7.89 1.84
N MET A 413 -12.13 8.17 2.44
CA MET A 413 -12.01 9.06 3.59
C MET A 413 -11.12 10.25 3.22
N ILE A 414 -11.64 11.47 3.39
CA ILE A 414 -10.87 12.70 3.12
C ILE A 414 -9.71 12.82 4.12
N ASN A 415 -9.98 12.59 5.40
CA ASN A 415 -8.99 12.64 6.47
C ASN A 415 -8.68 11.23 6.94
N CYS A 416 -7.81 10.57 6.18
CA CYS A 416 -7.39 9.22 6.48
C CYS A 416 -6.46 9.22 7.71
N ASN A 417 -6.99 8.84 8.88
CA ASN A 417 -6.19 8.65 10.09
C ASN A 417 -5.63 7.23 10.11
N LYS A 418 -4.30 7.11 10.17
CA LYS A 418 -3.56 5.85 10.10
C LYS A 418 -3.89 4.87 11.23
N ASN A 419 -4.36 5.37 12.37
CA ASN A 419 -4.70 4.56 13.54
C ASN A 419 -6.16 4.07 13.56
N TYR A 420 -7.00 4.55 12.63
CA TYR A 420 -8.42 4.19 12.59
C TYR A 420 -8.68 3.11 11.55
N PRO A 421 -9.61 2.18 11.84
CA PRO A 421 -10.00 1.16 10.88
C PRO A 421 -10.61 1.81 9.64
N ARG A 422 -10.63 1.08 8.52
CA ARG A 422 -11.11 1.61 7.24
C ARG A 422 -12.54 1.20 6.97
N PRO A 423 -13.46 2.15 6.75
CA PRO A 423 -14.85 1.83 6.43
C PRO A 423 -14.94 1.20 5.04
N VAL A 424 -15.76 0.15 4.94
CA VAL A 424 -15.99 -0.59 3.71
C VAL A 424 -17.47 -0.93 3.56
N THR A 425 -17.99 -0.83 2.34
CA THR A 425 -19.38 -1.17 2.02
C THR A 425 -19.52 -2.69 1.88
N PRO A 426 -20.28 -3.39 2.74
CA PRO A 426 -20.47 -4.84 2.65
C PRO A 426 -21.34 -5.24 1.46
N ILE A 427 -20.78 -5.95 0.48
CA ILE A 427 -21.46 -6.20 -0.80
C ILE A 427 -22.69 -7.09 -0.67
N HIS A 428 -22.68 -8.08 0.22
CA HIS A 428 -23.83 -8.98 0.41
C HIS A 428 -25.11 -8.23 0.78
N ARG A 429 -25.02 -7.15 1.58
CA ARG A 429 -26.18 -6.32 1.98
C ARG A 429 -26.78 -5.55 0.80
N TYR A 430 -25.96 -5.24 -0.20
CA TYR A 430 -26.35 -4.44 -1.35
C TYR A 430 -26.46 -5.24 -2.64
N ARG A 431 -26.36 -6.57 -2.59
CA ARG A 431 -26.39 -7.44 -3.77
C ARG A 431 -27.62 -7.17 -4.64
N SER A 432 -28.81 -7.08 -4.04
CA SER A 432 -30.06 -6.81 -4.78
C SER A 432 -30.05 -5.44 -5.44
N TRP A 433 -29.56 -4.41 -4.75
CA TRP A 433 -29.42 -3.06 -5.30
C TRP A 433 -28.41 -3.02 -6.46
N ILE A 434 -27.28 -3.71 -6.34
CA ILE A 434 -26.25 -3.81 -7.39
C ILE A 434 -26.86 -4.47 -8.63
N LEU A 435 -27.53 -5.61 -8.48
CA LEU A 435 -28.13 -6.34 -9.59
C LEU A 435 -29.26 -5.55 -10.27
N ALA A 436 -30.12 -4.88 -9.50
CA ALA A 436 -31.16 -4.02 -10.05
C ALA A 436 -30.53 -2.84 -10.82
N THR A 437 -29.52 -2.20 -10.23
CA THR A 437 -28.81 -1.08 -10.85
C THR A 437 -28.12 -1.48 -12.16
N MET A 438 -27.50 -2.67 -12.20
CA MET A 438 -26.89 -3.19 -13.43
C MET A 438 -27.92 -3.34 -14.55
N ARG A 439 -29.14 -3.79 -14.25
CA ARG A 439 -30.25 -3.92 -15.22
C ARG A 439 -30.80 -2.56 -15.64
N ASP A 440 -31.06 -1.66 -14.69
CA ASP A 440 -31.63 -0.33 -14.97
C ASP A 440 -30.72 0.50 -15.89
N LEU A 441 -29.40 0.41 -15.69
CA LEU A 441 -28.43 1.08 -16.56
C LEU A 441 -28.51 0.56 -18.01
N GLU A 442 -28.79 -0.72 -18.22
CA GLU A 442 -28.95 -1.31 -19.56
C GLU A 442 -30.22 -0.78 -20.26
N LEU A 443 -31.34 -0.75 -19.55
CA LEU A 443 -32.62 -0.26 -20.09
C LEU A 443 -32.56 1.23 -20.47
N SER A 444 -31.85 2.04 -19.66
CA SER A 444 -31.59 3.45 -19.96
C SER A 444 -30.77 3.69 -21.24
N GLY A 445 -30.17 2.65 -21.81
CA GLY A 445 -29.45 2.69 -23.08
C GLY A 445 -30.27 2.20 -24.27
N SER A 446 -31.29 1.35 -24.06
CA SER A 446 -32.06 0.72 -25.14
C SER A 446 -33.43 1.33 -25.41
N GLU A 447 -33.96 2.20 -24.55
CA GLU A 447 -35.36 2.65 -24.61
C GLU A 447 -35.57 4.16 -24.72
N GLN A 448 -34.93 4.81 -25.70
CA GLN A 448 -35.43 6.10 -26.21
C GLN A 448 -35.77 6.08 -27.71
N SER A 449 -35.26 5.13 -28.50
CA SER A 449 -35.65 5.04 -29.91
C SER A 449 -36.87 4.12 -30.12
N THR A 450 -36.93 2.94 -29.49
CA THR A 450 -37.97 1.95 -29.80
C THR A 450 -39.37 2.32 -29.29
N PHE A 451 -39.49 2.89 -28.09
CA PHE A 451 -40.79 3.32 -27.56
C PHE A 451 -41.36 4.56 -28.26
N ALA A 452 -40.51 5.50 -28.68
CA ALA A 452 -40.95 6.66 -29.46
C ALA A 452 -41.44 6.25 -30.87
N TRP A 453 -40.77 5.29 -31.51
CA TRP A 453 -41.22 4.72 -32.78
C TRP A 453 -42.51 3.90 -32.66
N LEU A 454 -42.70 3.14 -31.56
CA LEU A 454 -43.95 2.42 -31.31
C LEU A 454 -45.13 3.38 -31.05
N LEU A 455 -44.92 4.46 -30.30
CA LEU A 455 -45.96 5.48 -30.08
C LEU A 455 -46.29 6.27 -31.37
N LEU A 456 -45.30 6.51 -32.24
CA LEU A 456 -45.52 7.12 -33.55
C LEU A 456 -46.25 6.16 -34.52
N LEU A 457 -45.97 4.86 -34.46
CA LEU A 457 -46.69 3.84 -35.25
C LEU A 457 -48.12 3.62 -34.77
N ILE A 458 -48.37 3.66 -33.45
CA ILE A 458 -49.74 3.56 -32.91
C ILE A 458 -50.56 4.81 -33.29
N ASN A 459 -49.96 6.01 -33.23
CA ASN A 459 -50.64 7.24 -33.64
C ASN A 459 -50.87 7.34 -35.16
N SER A 460 -50.02 6.73 -36.00
CA SER A 460 -50.25 6.70 -37.46
C SER A 460 -51.35 5.70 -37.85
N ILE A 461 -51.47 4.57 -37.15
CA ILE A 461 -52.56 3.61 -37.37
C ILE A 461 -53.91 4.17 -36.93
N ILE A 462 -53.96 4.91 -35.81
CA ILE A 462 -55.19 5.56 -35.33
C ILE A 462 -55.64 6.68 -36.29
N ASN A 463 -54.71 7.47 -36.84
CA ASN A 463 -55.06 8.54 -37.79
C ASN A 463 -55.49 8.02 -39.18
N VAL A 464 -55.02 6.84 -39.61
CA VAL A 464 -55.46 6.23 -40.88
C VAL A 464 -56.88 5.64 -40.75
N ASN A 465 -57.25 5.10 -39.60
CA ASN A 465 -58.61 4.60 -39.38
C ASN A 465 -59.67 5.73 -39.30
N ILE A 466 -59.30 6.91 -38.79
CA ILE A 466 -60.22 8.07 -38.73
C ILE A 466 -60.44 8.69 -40.13
N PHE A 467 -59.49 8.52 -41.07
CA PHE A 467 -59.63 9.04 -42.43
C PHE A 467 -60.43 8.12 -43.38
N LEU A 468 -60.59 6.84 -43.04
CA LEU A 468 -61.36 5.87 -43.85
C LEU A 468 -62.84 5.75 -43.43
N GLU A 469 -63.24 6.30 -42.28
CA GLU A 469 -64.65 6.36 -41.87
C GLU A 469 -65.39 7.63 -42.33
N ASN A 470 -64.71 8.57 -43.00
CA ASN A 470 -65.27 9.87 -43.41
C ASN A 470 -65.25 10.16 -44.92
N ASN A 471 -65.21 9.13 -45.78
CA ASN A 471 -65.41 9.28 -47.23
C ASN A 471 -66.54 8.41 -47.76
#